data_AF-A0A2E5VW64-F1
#
_entry.id   AF-A0A2E5VW64-F1
#
_cell.length_a   1.000
_cell.length_b   1.000
_cell.length_c   1.000
_cell.angle_alpha   90.00
_cell.angle_beta   90.00
_cell.angle_gamma   90.00
#
_symmetry.space_group_name_H-M   'P 1'
#
loop_
_entity.id
_entity.type
_entity.pdbx_description
1 polymer ?
#
loop_
_entity_poly.entity_id
_entity_poly.type
_entity_poly.pdbx_seq_one_letter_code
_entity_poly.pdbx_strand_id
1 'polypeptide(L)'
;MYNFKILKKIVYKTLFFNILIAQDHWETAIFASDEWEYIVPSEEPPSNWNELNFEDGIWMSSQGGFGYGDGDDGTIIEPAISVYFRKSFNVSDKSKLSSAVLSADYDDGYIAYINGIEISRSYNLPEPGTFVSFDETTYYDHEATLYDEGIPD
;
A
#
# COMPACT_ATOMS: atom_id res chain seq x y z
N MET A 1 67.21 -36.52 -37.14
CA MET A 1 66.19 -35.50 -37.44
C MET A 1 65.02 -35.71 -36.48
N TYR A 2 64.93 -34.96 -35.39
CA TYR A 2 63.85 -35.07 -34.40
C TYR A 2 62.68 -34.15 -34.79
N ASN A 3 61.48 -34.72 -34.80
CA ASN A 3 60.22 -34.13 -35.21
C ASN A 3 59.54 -33.49 -33.97
N PHE A 4 59.32 -32.18 -33.95
CA PHE A 4 58.62 -31.50 -32.86
C PHE A 4 57.21 -31.09 -33.32
N LYS A 5 56.19 -31.86 -32.92
CA LYS A 5 54.77 -31.48 -33.02
C LYS A 5 54.42 -30.57 -31.83
N ILE A 6 54.15 -29.29 -32.11
CA ILE A 6 53.65 -28.34 -31.11
C ILE A 6 52.13 -28.50 -31.00
N LEU A 7 51.67 -28.99 -29.85
CA LEU A 7 50.25 -29.12 -29.52
C LEU A 7 49.74 -27.76 -29.00
N LYS A 8 48.94 -27.04 -29.79
CA LYS A 8 48.24 -25.82 -29.34
C LYS A 8 47.09 -26.22 -28.41
N LYS A 9 47.23 -25.99 -27.10
CA LYS A 9 46.12 -26.08 -26.14
C LYS A 9 45.21 -24.86 -26.32
N ILE A 10 43.98 -25.09 -26.75
CA ILE A 10 42.91 -24.08 -26.75
C ILE A 10 42.19 -24.20 -25.41
N VAL A 11 42.23 -23.12 -24.62
CA VAL A 11 41.48 -23.02 -23.35
C VAL A 11 40.22 -22.21 -23.62
N TYR A 12 39.06 -22.87 -23.58
CA TYR A 12 37.78 -22.18 -23.56
C TYR A 12 37.48 -21.72 -22.13
N LYS A 13 37.47 -20.40 -21.91
CA LYS A 13 36.95 -19.81 -20.67
C LYS A 13 35.46 -19.53 -20.88
N THR A 14 34.61 -20.29 -20.19
CA THR A 14 33.18 -19.99 -20.08
C THR A 14 33.03 -18.74 -19.20
N LEU A 15 32.43 -17.69 -19.76
CA LEU A 15 32.11 -16.46 -19.06
C LEU A 15 30.68 -16.61 -18.50
N PHE A 16 30.52 -16.66 -17.18
CA PHE A 16 29.21 -16.57 -16.55
C PHE A 16 28.87 -15.08 -16.36
N PHE A 17 27.83 -14.60 -17.02
CA PHE A 17 27.26 -13.29 -16.78
C PHE A 17 26.14 -13.45 -15.75
N ASN A 18 26.34 -12.91 -14.54
CA ASN A 18 25.24 -12.72 -13.60
C ASN A 18 24.52 -11.45 -14.04
N ILE A 19 23.29 -11.58 -14.53
CA ILE A 19 22.41 -10.42 -14.72
C ILE A 19 21.94 -10.02 -13.33
N LEU A 20 22.55 -8.98 -12.76
CA LEU A 20 22.00 -8.27 -11.62
C LEU A 20 20.81 -7.44 -12.14
N ILE A 21 19.59 -7.85 -11.82
CA ILE A 21 18.45 -6.95 -11.89
C ILE A 21 18.57 -6.02 -10.69
N ALA A 22 19.17 -4.85 -10.91
CA ALA A 22 19.05 -3.74 -9.97
C ALA A 22 17.61 -3.21 -10.03
N GLN A 23 17.07 -2.78 -8.89
CA GLN A 23 15.84 -2.00 -8.89
C GLN A 23 16.10 -0.73 -9.72
N ASP A 24 15.35 -0.58 -10.83
CA ASP A 24 15.56 0.52 -11.77
C ASP A 24 15.26 1.87 -11.12
N HIS A 25 14.16 1.95 -10.37
CA HIS A 25 13.74 3.13 -9.60
C HIS A 25 12.62 2.76 -8.59
N TRP A 26 12.20 3.74 -7.78
CA TRP A 26 10.96 3.70 -7.00
C TRP A 26 9.96 4.65 -7.66
N GLU A 27 8.69 4.26 -7.71
CA GLU A 27 7.57 5.12 -8.11
C GLU A 27 6.55 5.20 -6.97
N THR A 28 5.96 6.37 -6.77
CA THR A 28 4.80 6.54 -5.90
C THR A 28 3.54 6.40 -6.75
N ALA A 29 2.78 5.33 -6.53
CA ALA A 29 1.55 5.09 -7.27
C ALA A 29 0.36 5.91 -6.74
N ILE A 30 0.36 6.19 -5.44
CA ILE A 30 -0.67 6.97 -4.74
C ILE A 30 0.03 7.86 -3.73
N PHE A 31 -0.30 9.16 -3.72
CA PHE A 31 0.10 10.08 -2.66
C PHE A 31 -1.00 10.20 -1.61
N ALA A 32 -0.62 10.41 -0.34
CA ALA A 32 -1.59 10.65 0.74
C ALA A 32 -2.53 11.82 0.42
N SER A 33 -2.01 12.86 -0.24
CA SER A 33 -2.75 14.07 -0.65
C SER A 33 -3.51 13.94 -1.97
N ASP A 34 -3.55 12.77 -2.61
CA ASP A 34 -4.36 12.56 -3.82
C ASP A 34 -5.85 12.75 -3.49
N GLU A 35 -6.70 12.90 -4.51
CA GLU A 35 -8.15 12.79 -4.30
C GLU A 35 -8.54 11.33 -4.05
N TRP A 36 -9.31 11.08 -2.99
CA TRP A 36 -9.82 9.76 -2.61
C TRP A 36 -11.34 9.74 -2.68
N GLU A 37 -11.90 8.61 -3.08
CA GLU A 37 -13.30 8.32 -2.82
C GLU A 37 -13.43 7.87 -1.38
N TYR A 38 -14.41 8.40 -0.65
CA TYR A 38 -14.62 8.08 0.76
C TYR A 38 -16.09 8.06 1.15
N ILE A 39 -16.38 7.33 2.22
CA ILE A 39 -17.69 7.36 2.88
C ILE A 39 -17.51 7.23 4.40
N VAL A 40 -18.28 8.03 5.14
CA VAL A 40 -18.53 7.81 6.56
C VAL A 40 -19.82 7.00 6.66
N PRO A 41 -19.75 5.69 6.99
CA PRO A 41 -20.91 4.82 6.93
C PRO A 41 -21.90 5.07 8.07
N SER A 42 -23.19 4.95 7.78
CA SER A 42 -24.26 4.82 8.80
C SER A 42 -24.71 3.37 9.01
N GLU A 43 -24.24 2.46 8.17
CA GLU A 43 -24.48 1.02 8.20
C GLU A 43 -23.30 0.31 7.52
N GLU A 44 -23.19 -1.00 7.71
CA GLU A 44 -22.11 -1.81 7.11
C GLU A 44 -22.07 -1.65 5.58
N PRO A 45 -20.95 -1.21 4.98
CA PRO A 45 -20.80 -1.18 3.54
C PRO A 45 -20.98 -2.57 2.91
N PRO A 46 -21.33 -2.64 1.61
CA PRO A 46 -21.38 -3.93 0.92
C PRO A 46 -20.09 -4.72 1.11
N SER A 47 -20.18 -6.02 1.37
CA SER A 47 -19.00 -6.86 1.71
C SER A 47 -17.92 -6.90 0.63
N ASN A 48 -18.24 -6.49 -0.60
CA ASN A 48 -17.34 -6.41 -1.74
C ASN A 48 -16.79 -4.99 -1.98
N TRP A 49 -16.97 -4.04 -1.05
CA TRP A 49 -16.53 -2.65 -1.22
C TRP A 49 -15.04 -2.52 -1.50
N ASN A 50 -14.21 -3.48 -1.11
CA ASN A 50 -12.76 -3.50 -1.30
C ASN A 50 -12.32 -4.25 -2.58
N GLU A 51 -13.25 -4.77 -3.37
CA GLU A 51 -12.95 -5.44 -4.63
C GLU A 51 -12.66 -4.43 -5.75
N LEU A 52 -11.92 -4.89 -6.76
CA LEU A 52 -11.50 -4.06 -7.92
C LEU A 52 -12.70 -3.54 -8.73
N ASN A 53 -13.77 -4.34 -8.85
CA ASN A 53 -14.94 -4.01 -9.67
C ASN A 53 -16.09 -3.40 -8.86
N PHE A 54 -15.83 -2.97 -7.62
CA PHE A 54 -16.85 -2.28 -6.84
C PHE A 54 -17.09 -0.88 -7.41
N GLU A 55 -18.37 -0.55 -7.60
CA GLU A 55 -18.82 0.76 -8.07
C GLU A 55 -19.12 1.65 -6.86
N ASP A 56 -18.30 2.66 -6.64
CA ASP A 56 -18.34 3.58 -5.49
C ASP A 56 -19.15 4.85 -5.76
N GLY A 57 -20.04 4.86 -6.75
CA GLY A 57 -20.74 6.07 -7.21
C GLY A 57 -21.65 6.83 -6.21
N ILE A 58 -21.79 6.34 -4.97
CA ILE A 58 -22.44 7.07 -3.85
C ILE A 58 -21.44 7.67 -2.86
N TRP A 59 -20.15 7.35 -3.01
CA TRP A 59 -19.07 7.86 -2.18
C TRP A 59 -18.77 9.30 -2.60
N MET A 60 -18.21 10.06 -1.67
CA MET A 60 -17.76 11.43 -1.92
C MET A 60 -16.31 11.41 -2.36
N SER A 61 -15.89 12.41 -3.13
CA SER A 61 -14.50 12.57 -3.57
C SER A 61 -13.91 13.84 -2.95
N SER A 62 -12.75 13.73 -2.30
CA SER A 62 -12.05 14.87 -1.70
C SER A 62 -10.56 14.60 -1.51
N GLN A 63 -9.79 15.64 -1.21
CA GLN A 63 -8.34 15.55 -0.99
C GLN A 63 -8.01 14.70 0.25
N GLY A 64 -7.03 13.80 0.14
CA GLY A 64 -6.61 12.96 1.27
C GLY A 64 -5.89 13.72 2.39
N GLY A 65 -5.74 13.03 3.53
CA GLY A 65 -5.57 13.65 4.85
C GLY A 65 -6.95 13.93 5.43
N PHE A 66 -7.52 12.96 6.15
CA PHE A 66 -8.89 13.01 6.66
C PHE A 66 -8.89 13.01 8.17
N GLY A 67 -9.62 13.95 8.77
CA GLY A 67 -9.62 14.12 10.22
C GLY A 67 -10.47 15.30 10.68
N TYR A 68 -10.23 15.75 11.91
CA TYR A 68 -10.91 16.88 12.52
C TYR A 68 -10.15 17.47 13.71
N GLY A 69 -10.24 18.80 13.87
CA GLY A 69 -9.99 19.48 15.15
C GLY A 69 -8.60 20.09 15.35
N ASP A 70 -7.62 19.73 14.55
CA ASP A 70 -6.21 20.16 14.61
C ASP A 70 -5.82 21.12 13.46
N GLY A 71 -6.50 21.03 12.32
CA GLY A 71 -6.42 22.02 11.23
C GLY A 71 -5.32 21.78 10.21
N ASP A 72 -4.85 20.54 10.08
CA ASP A 72 -3.87 20.10 9.07
C ASP A 72 -4.42 19.06 8.07
N ASP A 73 -5.67 18.63 8.23
CA ASP A 73 -6.37 17.75 7.28
C ASP A 73 -6.65 18.39 5.91
N GLY A 74 -6.47 17.59 4.86
CA GLY A 74 -6.95 17.93 3.50
C GLY A 74 -8.48 17.90 3.39
N THR A 75 -9.14 17.00 4.13
CA THR A 75 -10.60 16.88 4.23
C THR A 75 -11.04 16.77 5.67
N ILE A 76 -11.83 17.76 6.10
CA ILE A 76 -12.46 17.75 7.41
C ILE A 76 -13.72 16.89 7.37
N ILE A 77 -13.83 15.95 8.32
CA ILE A 77 -15.00 15.10 8.54
C ILE A 77 -15.58 15.34 9.93
N GLU A 78 -16.82 14.91 10.17
CA GLU A 78 -17.36 14.84 11.53
C GLU A 78 -16.76 13.61 12.25
N PRO A 79 -16.65 13.63 13.60
CA PRO A 79 -16.18 12.48 14.35
C PRO A 79 -16.97 11.20 14.04
N ALA A 80 -16.27 10.13 13.72
CA ALA A 80 -16.83 8.85 13.30
C ALA A 80 -15.99 7.68 13.83
N ILE A 81 -16.62 6.51 14.00
CA ILE A 81 -15.92 5.27 14.41
C ILE A 81 -15.05 4.73 13.27
N SER A 82 -15.54 4.83 12.05
CA SER A 82 -14.79 4.40 10.87
C SER A 82 -15.06 5.33 9.70
N VAL A 83 -14.10 5.35 8.77
CA VAL A 83 -14.21 5.97 7.47
C VAL A 83 -13.61 5.01 6.46
N TYR A 84 -14.28 4.85 5.34
CA TYR A 84 -13.85 3.96 4.28
C TYR A 84 -13.28 4.78 3.14
N PHE A 85 -12.14 4.36 2.61
CA PHE A 85 -11.42 5.05 1.54
C PHE A 85 -11.17 4.12 0.36
N ARG A 86 -11.24 4.67 -0.85
CA ARG A 86 -10.95 3.98 -2.10
C ARG A 86 -10.14 4.86 -3.04
N LYS A 87 -9.12 4.25 -3.64
CA LYS A 87 -8.31 4.84 -4.70
C LYS A 87 -7.89 3.77 -5.69
N SER A 88 -8.12 4.02 -6.97
CA SER A 88 -7.60 3.18 -8.05
C SER A 88 -6.28 3.74 -8.56
N PHE A 89 -5.34 2.85 -8.85
CA PHE A 89 -4.05 3.16 -9.47
C PHE A 89 -3.70 2.10 -10.51
N ASN A 90 -2.84 2.44 -11.46
CA ASN A 90 -2.46 1.54 -12.56
C ASN A 90 -0.98 1.15 -12.47
N VAL A 91 -0.71 -0.15 -12.56
CA VAL A 91 0.64 -0.69 -12.73
C VAL A 91 0.79 -1.14 -14.17
N SER A 92 1.58 -0.40 -14.96
CA SER A 92 1.72 -0.64 -16.40
C SER A 92 2.41 -1.97 -16.75
N ASP A 93 3.36 -2.42 -15.93
CA ASP A 93 4.07 -3.68 -16.14
C ASP A 93 4.40 -4.36 -14.80
N LYS A 94 3.52 -5.28 -14.39
CA LYS A 94 3.68 -6.05 -13.15
C LYS A 94 4.95 -6.91 -13.12
N SER A 95 5.52 -7.27 -14.27
CA SER A 95 6.74 -8.10 -14.32
C SER A 95 7.99 -7.36 -13.82
N LYS A 96 7.91 -6.03 -13.71
CA LYS A 96 8.99 -5.17 -13.19
C LYS A 96 8.85 -4.86 -11.70
N LEU A 97 7.72 -5.20 -11.07
CA LEU A 97 7.52 -4.99 -9.64
C LEU A 97 8.37 -5.99 -8.85
N SER A 98 9.29 -5.47 -8.05
CA SER A 98 10.13 -6.27 -7.15
C SER A 98 9.69 -6.15 -5.68
N SER A 99 9.13 -5.01 -5.30
CA SER A 99 8.58 -4.72 -3.97
C SER A 99 7.48 -3.67 -4.07
N ALA A 100 6.67 -3.58 -3.02
CA ALA A 100 5.71 -2.52 -2.79
C ALA A 100 5.78 -2.15 -1.30
N VAL A 101 5.52 -0.88 -0.98
CA VAL A 101 5.49 -0.36 0.39
C VAL A 101 4.18 0.40 0.54
N LEU A 102 3.47 0.11 1.62
CA LEU A 102 2.40 0.96 2.15
C LEU A 102 3.02 1.72 3.33
N SER A 103 2.80 3.03 3.38
CA SER A 103 3.09 3.84 4.56
C SER A 103 1.78 4.43 5.05
N ALA A 104 1.50 4.27 6.34
CA ALA A 104 0.26 4.72 6.94
C ALA A 104 0.56 5.51 8.22
N ASP A 105 -0.06 6.68 8.34
CA ASP A 105 -0.16 7.43 9.58
C ASP A 105 -1.64 7.54 9.90
N TYR A 106 -2.04 7.11 11.09
CA TYR A 106 -3.44 6.78 11.36
C TYR A 106 -3.80 6.94 12.82
N ASP A 107 -5.08 7.16 13.07
CA ASP A 107 -5.68 7.27 14.40
C ASP A 107 -7.15 6.80 14.33
N ASP A 108 -7.58 5.77 15.05
CA ASP A 108 -6.81 4.88 15.94
C ASP A 108 -6.29 3.62 15.22
N GLY A 109 -6.88 3.25 14.09
CA GLY A 109 -6.62 1.96 13.46
C GLY A 109 -6.95 1.95 11.98
N TYR A 110 -6.40 0.96 11.26
CA TYR A 110 -6.69 0.79 9.84
C TYR A 110 -6.66 -0.66 9.40
N ILE A 111 -7.33 -0.94 8.28
CA ILE A 111 -7.16 -2.18 7.52
C ILE A 111 -7.03 -1.78 6.05
N ALA A 112 -5.95 -2.23 5.40
CA ALA A 112 -5.66 -1.91 4.02
C ALA A 112 -5.84 -3.13 3.12
N TYR A 113 -6.49 -2.91 1.98
CA TYR A 113 -6.76 -3.93 0.98
C TYR A 113 -6.19 -3.54 -0.40
N ILE A 114 -5.71 -4.51 -1.15
CA ILE A 114 -5.44 -4.38 -2.59
C ILE A 114 -6.27 -5.44 -3.32
N ASN A 115 -7.22 -4.99 -4.15
CA ASN A 115 -8.09 -5.86 -4.96
C ASN A 115 -8.78 -6.97 -4.14
N GLY A 116 -9.35 -6.61 -2.98
CA GLY A 116 -10.03 -7.52 -2.07
C GLY A 116 -9.13 -8.36 -1.16
N ILE A 117 -7.80 -8.23 -1.27
CA ILE A 117 -6.84 -8.95 -0.42
C ILE A 117 -6.34 -8.00 0.67
N GLU A 118 -6.50 -8.38 1.93
CA GLU A 118 -5.91 -7.67 3.08
C GLU A 118 -4.39 -7.73 2.98
N ILE A 119 -3.73 -6.57 2.99
CA ILE A 119 -2.27 -6.44 2.87
C ILE A 119 -1.60 -5.94 4.14
N SER A 120 -2.34 -5.22 4.98
CA SER A 120 -1.86 -4.69 6.25
C SER A 120 -3.03 -4.31 7.14
N ARG A 121 -2.82 -4.33 8.45
CA ARG A 121 -3.74 -3.80 9.46
C ARG A 121 -2.98 -3.29 10.67
N SER A 122 -3.56 -2.35 11.40
CA SER A 122 -3.01 -1.90 12.67
C SER A 122 -3.03 -3.02 13.72
N TYR A 123 -2.05 -3.01 14.64
CA TYR A 123 -1.88 -4.06 15.65
C TYR A 123 -2.95 -4.04 16.76
N ASN A 124 -3.70 -2.95 16.87
CA ASN A 124 -4.75 -2.73 17.87
C ASN A 124 -6.15 -3.18 17.38
N LEU A 125 -6.21 -3.94 16.29
CA LEU A 125 -7.41 -4.63 15.78
C LEU A 125 -7.30 -6.16 15.98
N PRO A 126 -8.40 -6.92 15.80
CA PRO A 126 -8.35 -8.39 15.83
C PRO A 126 -7.35 -9.02 14.84
N GLU A 127 -7.07 -10.31 14.99
CA GLU A 127 -6.12 -11.04 14.13
C GLU A 127 -6.48 -10.96 12.63
N PRO A 128 -5.50 -10.92 11.70
CA PRO A 128 -5.73 -10.77 10.25
C PRO A 128 -6.81 -11.71 9.68
N GLY A 129 -7.65 -11.18 8.79
CA GLY A 129 -8.79 -11.89 8.20
C GLY A 129 -10.03 -12.02 9.11
N THR A 130 -9.96 -11.54 10.35
CA THR A 130 -11.16 -11.35 11.19
C THR A 130 -11.96 -10.16 10.67
N PHE A 131 -13.26 -10.38 10.44
CA PHE A 131 -14.21 -9.32 10.11
C PHE A 131 -14.34 -8.34 11.28
N VAL A 132 -14.27 -7.05 10.96
CA VAL A 132 -14.44 -5.91 11.89
C VAL A 132 -15.61 -5.10 11.36
N SER A 133 -16.62 -4.85 12.20
CA SER A 133 -17.79 -4.08 11.75
C SER A 133 -17.47 -2.59 11.63
N PHE A 134 -18.27 -1.86 10.85
CA PHE A 134 -18.11 -0.41 10.66
C PHE A 134 -18.17 0.41 11.97
N ASP A 135 -18.77 -0.14 13.03
CA ASP A 135 -18.95 0.48 14.34
C ASP A 135 -18.09 -0.15 15.45
N GLU A 136 -17.14 -1.01 15.10
CA GLU A 136 -16.20 -1.61 16.05
C GLU A 136 -15.03 -0.66 16.34
N THR A 137 -14.74 -0.46 17.63
CA THR A 137 -13.60 0.35 18.09
C THR A 137 -12.32 -0.48 18.17
N THR A 138 -11.17 0.19 18.17
CA THR A 138 -9.87 -0.44 18.45
C THR A 138 -9.76 -0.87 19.91
N TYR A 139 -8.75 -1.70 20.22
CA TYR A 139 -8.49 -2.15 21.60
C TYR A 139 -7.84 -1.08 22.48
N TYR A 140 -7.05 -0.19 21.88
CA TYR A 140 -6.30 0.88 22.54
C TYR A 140 -6.07 2.03 21.58
N ASP A 141 -5.90 3.22 22.14
CA ASP A 141 -5.63 4.45 21.41
C ASP A 141 -4.29 4.38 20.65
N HIS A 142 -4.26 4.99 19.46
CA HIS A 142 -3.05 5.18 18.66
C HIS A 142 -3.16 6.51 17.92
N GLU A 143 -2.17 7.38 18.08
CA GLU A 143 -2.17 8.70 17.46
C GLU A 143 -1.36 8.67 16.16
N ALA A 144 -1.85 9.40 15.16
CA ALA A 144 -1.04 9.79 14.02
C ALA A 144 0.15 10.65 14.50
N THR A 145 1.27 10.66 13.77
CA THR A 145 2.52 11.29 14.23
C THR A 145 3.16 12.24 13.24
N LEU A 146 2.71 12.30 11.98
CA LEU A 146 3.30 13.18 10.97
C LEU A 146 3.21 14.66 11.34
N TYR A 147 2.19 15.06 12.10
CA TYR A 147 2.01 16.43 12.57
C TYR A 147 3.07 16.86 13.61
N ASP A 148 3.77 15.91 14.24
CA ASP A 148 4.86 16.16 15.21
C ASP A 148 6.24 15.74 14.64
N GLU A 149 6.43 15.86 13.33
CA GLU A 149 7.64 15.42 12.60
C GLU A 149 7.96 13.92 12.79
N GLY A 150 6.95 13.12 13.12
CA GLY A 150 7.02 11.67 13.21
C GLY A 150 7.25 11.00 11.86
N ILE A 151 7.49 9.69 11.91
CA ILE A 151 7.56 8.85 10.70
C ILE A 151 6.30 8.00 10.64
N PRO A 152 5.67 7.88 9.46
CA PRO A 152 4.57 6.94 9.27
C PRO A 152 5.07 5.50 9.44
N ASP A 153 4.17 4.62 9.89
CA ASP A 153 4.40 3.18 9.99
C ASP A 153 4.59 2.52 8.61
#